data_AF-I1BSP2-F1
#
_entry.id   AF-I1BSP2-F1
#
_cell.length_a   1.000
_cell.length_b   1.000
_cell.length_c   1.000
_cell.angle_alpha   90.00
_cell.angle_beta   90.00
_cell.angle_gamma   90.00
#
_symmetry.space_group_name_H-M   'P 1'
#
loop_
_entity.id
_entity.type
_entity.pdbx_description
1 polymer ?
#
loop_
_entity_poly.entity_id
_entity_poly.type
_entity_poly.pdbx_seq_one_letter_code
_entity_poly.pdbx_strand_id
1 'polypeptide(L)'
;MPGPKKQIVSLGAGYDTRYFTLKAGILGDTLADSLSCYFEIDFDEVTTKKAMIIKRQAELSKHLLDVKMERGGMDLKSQDYCLLGGDLRHWPEVSNRLIRAGFDSK
;
A
#
# COMPACT_ATOMS: atom_id res chain seq x y z
N MET A 1 -26.59 -6.58 -2.85
CA MET A 1 -25.32 -6.94 -3.53
C MET A 1 -24.23 -6.04 -2.98
N PRO A 2 -23.06 -6.55 -2.56
CA PRO A 2 -21.95 -5.66 -2.18
C PRO A 2 -21.61 -4.73 -3.36
N GLY A 3 -21.33 -3.47 -3.06
CA GLY A 3 -20.97 -2.47 -4.08
C GLY A 3 -19.61 -2.78 -4.74
N PRO A 4 -19.23 -2.04 -5.80
CA PRO A 4 -17.95 -2.23 -6.45
C PRO A 4 -16.79 -1.98 -5.48
N LYS A 5 -15.75 -2.81 -5.55
CA LYS A 5 -14.54 -2.64 -4.74
C LYS A 5 -13.86 -1.30 -5.05
N LYS A 6 -13.15 -0.76 -4.05
CA LYS A 6 -12.53 0.57 -4.11
C LYS A 6 -11.02 0.49 -3.94
N GLN A 7 -10.32 1.45 -4.53
CA GLN A 7 -8.89 1.64 -4.34
C GLN A 7 -8.67 2.84 -3.44
N ILE A 8 -7.61 2.79 -2.63
CA ILE A 8 -7.21 3.90 -1.76
C ILE A 8 -5.78 4.28 -2.10
N VAL A 9 -5.53 5.57 -2.24
CA VAL A 9 -4.19 6.11 -2.46
C VAL A 9 -3.89 7.10 -1.33
N SER A 10 -2.89 6.77 -0.51
CA SER A 10 -2.39 7.63 0.56
C SER A 10 -1.11 8.33 0.09
N LEU A 11 -1.16 9.66 -0.03
CA LEU A 11 -0.06 10.49 -0.51
C LEU A 11 0.65 11.14 0.69
N GLY A 12 1.95 10.88 0.85
CA GLY A 12 2.70 11.27 2.05
C GLY A 12 2.30 10.42 3.25
N ALA A 13 2.22 9.10 3.03
CA ALA A 13 1.62 8.17 3.99
C ALA A 13 2.41 8.04 5.30
N GLY A 14 3.69 8.41 5.33
CA GLY A 14 4.56 8.21 6.49
C GLY A 14 4.45 6.79 7.03
N TYR A 15 4.22 6.66 8.34
CA TYR A 15 3.99 5.39 9.02
C TYR A 15 2.51 5.11 9.31
N ASP A 16 1.59 5.64 8.50
CA ASP A 16 0.16 5.35 8.59
C ASP A 16 -0.09 3.81 8.62
N THR A 17 -1.02 3.38 9.48
CA THR A 17 -1.35 1.97 9.72
C THR A 17 -2.75 1.57 9.25
N ARG A 18 -3.51 2.46 8.57
CA ARG A 18 -4.90 2.25 8.14
C ARG A 18 -5.09 0.96 7.37
N TYR A 19 -4.19 0.63 6.44
CA TYR A 19 -4.29 -0.63 5.71
C TYR A 19 -4.36 -1.82 6.69
N PHE A 20 -3.45 -1.88 7.65
CA PHE A 20 -3.39 -2.95 8.63
C PHE A 20 -4.59 -2.91 9.59
N THR A 21 -5.03 -1.72 10.00
CA THR A 21 -6.24 -1.54 10.83
C THR A 21 -7.50 -2.03 10.09
N LEU A 22 -7.61 -1.79 8.78
CA LEU A 22 -8.69 -2.30 7.93
C LEU A 22 -8.63 -3.83 7.82
N LYS A 23 -7.46 -4.40 7.50
CA LYS A 23 -7.27 -5.85 7.35
C LYS A 23 -7.42 -6.63 8.67
N ALA A 24 -7.21 -5.97 9.80
CA ALA A 24 -7.45 -6.53 11.13
C ALA A 24 -8.93 -6.48 11.55
N GLY A 25 -9.83 -5.92 10.73
CA GLY A 25 -11.26 -5.82 11.02
C GLY A 25 -11.64 -4.73 12.04
N ILE A 26 -10.68 -3.93 12.53
CA ILE A 26 -10.89 -2.96 13.61
C ILE A 26 -11.85 -1.84 13.21
N LEU A 27 -11.93 -1.50 11.91
CA LEU A 27 -12.82 -0.45 11.38
C LEU A 27 -14.15 -0.98 10.83
N GLY A 28 -14.40 -2.29 10.94
CA GLY A 28 -15.62 -2.95 10.49
C GLY A 28 -15.35 -4.16 9.58
N ASP A 29 -16.05 -5.25 9.87
CA ASP A 29 -15.77 -6.59 9.32
C ASP A 29 -15.85 -6.69 7.79
N THR A 30 -16.63 -5.82 7.14
CA THR A 30 -16.88 -5.87 5.69
C THR A 30 -16.08 -4.83 4.88
N LEU A 31 -15.37 -3.92 5.54
CA LEU A 31 -14.62 -2.87 4.85
C LEU A 31 -13.41 -3.43 4.10
N ALA A 32 -12.74 -4.44 4.67
CA ALA A 32 -11.62 -5.11 4.04
C ALA A 32 -12.03 -5.80 2.72
N ASP A 33 -13.22 -6.41 2.67
CA ASP A 33 -13.73 -7.08 1.46
C ASP A 33 -14.04 -6.11 0.33
N SER A 34 -14.37 -4.87 0.69
CA SER A 34 -14.66 -3.77 -0.24
C SER A 34 -13.39 -3.10 -0.80
N LEU A 35 -12.20 -3.44 -0.29
CA LEU A 35 -10.93 -2.92 -0.76
C LEU A 35 -10.39 -3.78 -1.91
N SER A 36 -10.03 -3.14 -3.02
CA SER A 36 -9.34 -3.76 -4.15
C SER A 36 -7.83 -3.70 -3.96
N CYS A 37 -7.31 -2.51 -3.65
CA CYS A 37 -5.89 -2.31 -3.39
C CYS A 37 -5.68 -1.01 -2.61
N TYR A 38 -4.68 -1.00 -1.73
CA TYR A 38 -4.24 0.17 -0.96
C TYR A 38 -2.84 0.57 -1.41
N PHE A 39 -2.70 1.78 -1.93
CA PHE A 39 -1.45 2.35 -2.38
C PHE A 39 -0.96 3.39 -1.38
N GLU A 40 0.28 3.30 -0.97
CA GLU A 40 0.96 4.30 -0.15
C GLU A 40 2.16 4.84 -0.92
N ILE A 41 2.29 6.16 -0.91
CA ILE A 41 3.41 6.86 -1.55
C ILE A 41 4.06 7.77 -0.52
N ASP A 42 5.37 7.66 -0.40
CA ASP A 42 6.22 8.54 0.40
C ASP A 42 7.64 8.53 -0.17
N PHE A 43 8.57 9.30 0.38
CA PHE A 43 9.98 9.28 -0.05
C PHE A 43 10.61 7.89 0.13
N ASP A 44 11.59 7.57 -0.73
CA ASP A 44 12.31 6.30 -0.75
C ASP A 44 12.88 5.93 0.64
N GLU A 45 13.40 6.90 1.39
CA GLU A 45 13.94 6.68 2.74
C GLU A 45 12.85 6.27 3.75
N VAL A 46 11.63 6.77 3.57
CA VAL A 46 10.48 6.47 4.43
C VAL A 46 9.92 5.11 4.09
N THR A 47 9.69 4.84 2.80
CA THR A 47 9.13 3.55 2.36
C THR A 47 10.08 2.40 2.63
N THR A 48 11.39 2.58 2.47
CA THR A 48 12.39 1.56 2.83
C THR A 48 12.30 1.18 4.30
N LYS A 49 12.28 2.18 5.21
CA LYS A 49 12.16 1.94 6.65
C LYS A 49 10.84 1.29 7.01
N LYS A 50 9.74 1.74 6.40
CA LYS A 50 8.41 1.17 6.63
C LYS A 50 8.32 -0.28 6.14
N ALA A 51 8.85 -0.58 4.97
CA ALA A 51 8.91 -1.95 4.44
C ALA A 51 9.71 -2.88 5.35
N MET A 52 10.83 -2.42 5.91
CA MET A 52 11.59 -3.18 6.92
C MET A 52 10.76 -3.45 8.20
N ILE A 53 10.02 -2.45 8.69
CA ILE A 53 9.14 -2.60 9.86
C ILE A 53 8.04 -3.62 9.56
N ILE A 54 7.34 -3.48 8.43
CA ILE A 54 6.28 -4.39 7.99
C ILE A 54 6.80 -5.82 7.93
N LYS A 55 7.97 -6.04 7.32
CA LYS A 55 8.56 -7.38 7.19
C LYS A 55 8.94 -7.99 8.54
N ARG A 56 9.46 -7.18 9.47
CA ARG A 56 9.93 -7.65 10.79
C ARG A 56 8.78 -7.95 11.76
N GLN A 57 7.69 -7.20 11.69
CA GLN A 57 6.58 -7.32 12.62
C GLN A 57 5.55 -8.34 12.11
N ALA A 58 5.47 -9.50 12.76
CA ALA A 58 4.53 -10.57 12.40
C ALA A 58 3.07 -10.08 12.36
N GLU A 59 2.70 -9.16 13.26
CA GLU A 59 1.37 -8.55 13.30
C GLU A 59 1.01 -7.76 12.04
N LEU A 60 2.02 -7.26 11.30
CA LEU A 60 1.81 -6.55 10.04
C LEU A 60 1.96 -7.49 8.85
N SER A 61 3.04 -8.27 8.80
CA SER A 61 3.35 -9.13 7.66
C SER A 61 2.31 -10.24 7.43
N LYS A 62 1.63 -10.71 8.48
CA LYS A 62 0.54 -11.70 8.36
C LYS A 62 -0.63 -11.24 7.49
N HIS A 63 -0.81 -9.92 7.31
CA HIS A 63 -1.89 -9.34 6.51
C HIS A 63 -1.52 -9.15 5.03
N LEU A 64 -0.31 -9.52 4.62
CA LEU A 64 0.18 -9.34 3.27
C LEU A 64 0.40 -10.71 2.60
N LEU A 65 -0.09 -10.84 1.37
CA LEU A 65 0.02 -12.05 0.54
C LEU A 65 0.92 -11.78 -0.67
N ASP A 66 1.70 -12.78 -1.09
CA ASP A 66 2.59 -12.72 -2.26
C ASP A 66 3.54 -11.51 -2.28
N VAL A 67 4.15 -11.22 -1.12
CA VAL A 67 5.00 -10.04 -0.95
C VAL A 67 6.24 -10.09 -1.85
N LYS A 68 6.45 -9.01 -2.61
CA LYS A 68 7.62 -8.75 -3.44
C LYS A 68 8.25 -7.43 -3.04
N MET A 69 9.56 -7.46 -2.84
CA MET A 69 10.36 -6.26 -2.64
C MET A 69 10.93 -5.85 -3.99
N GLU A 70 10.74 -4.58 -4.35
CA GLU A 70 11.21 -4.01 -5.61
C GLU A 70 12.13 -2.82 -5.33
N ARG A 71 12.89 -2.40 -6.34
CA ARG A 71 13.84 -1.27 -6.27
C ARG A 71 14.74 -1.31 -5.02
N GLY A 72 15.35 -2.46 -4.72
CA GLY A 72 16.26 -2.59 -3.56
C GLY A 72 15.57 -2.45 -2.20
N GLY A 73 14.25 -2.62 -2.14
CA GLY A 73 13.46 -2.53 -0.91
C GLY A 73 12.81 -1.17 -0.67
N MET A 74 12.95 -0.24 -1.62
CA MET A 74 12.24 1.05 -1.61
C MET A 74 10.75 0.88 -1.92
N ASP A 75 10.40 -0.21 -2.62
CA ASP A 75 9.03 -0.57 -2.92
C ASP A 75 8.68 -1.93 -2.31
N LEU A 76 7.46 -2.07 -1.81
CA LEU A 76 6.88 -3.33 -1.33
C LEU A 76 5.53 -3.51 -2.00
N LYS A 77 5.37 -4.61 -2.73
CA LYS A 77 4.12 -4.98 -3.39
C LYS A 77 3.58 -6.28 -2.83
N SER A 78 2.29 -6.31 -2.59
CA SER A 78 1.49 -7.45 -2.17
C SER A 78 0.24 -7.53 -3.06
N GLN A 79 -0.64 -8.48 -2.80
CA GLN A 79 -1.87 -8.68 -3.57
C GLN A 79 -2.79 -7.44 -3.54
N ASP A 80 -3.02 -6.85 -2.37
CA ASP A 80 -3.96 -5.75 -2.12
C ASP A 80 -3.30 -4.56 -1.39
N TYR A 81 -1.97 -4.52 -1.32
CA TYR A 81 -1.19 -3.42 -0.74
C TYR A 81 0.06 -3.13 -1.56
N CYS A 82 0.31 -1.86 -1.85
CA CYS A 82 1.49 -1.37 -2.54
C CYS A 82 2.07 -0.19 -1.77
N LEU A 83 3.33 -0.28 -1.35
CA LEU A 83 4.12 0.80 -0.80
C LEU A 83 5.16 1.20 -1.85
N LEU A 84 5.09 2.43 -2.34
CA LEU A 84 5.90 2.92 -3.45
C LEU A 84 6.71 4.14 -3.01
N GLY A 85 8.04 4.05 -3.05
CA GLY A 85 8.90 5.17 -2.72
C GLY A 85 8.97 6.17 -3.88
N GLY A 86 8.66 7.44 -3.71
CA GLY A 86 8.69 8.45 -4.76
C GLY A 86 8.40 9.87 -4.27
N ASP A 87 8.87 10.87 -5.02
CA ASP A 87 8.69 12.28 -4.69
C ASP A 87 7.41 12.84 -5.34
N LEU A 88 6.43 13.20 -4.51
CA LEU A 88 5.15 13.76 -4.95
C LEU A 88 5.29 15.08 -5.73
N ARG A 89 6.40 15.80 -5.58
CA ARG A 89 6.70 17.01 -6.38
C ARG A 89 6.96 16.66 -7.85
N HIS A 90 7.33 15.42 -8.15
CA HIS A 90 7.51 14.86 -9.48
C HIS A 90 6.31 13.99 -9.89
N TRP A 91 5.10 14.58 -9.83
CA TRP A 91 3.83 13.86 -10.01
C TRP A 91 3.73 12.96 -11.27
N PRO A 92 4.20 13.37 -12.47
CA PRO A 92 4.15 12.51 -13.64
C PRO A 92 4.91 11.19 -13.46
N GLU A 93 6.00 11.19 -12.69
CA GLU A 93 6.75 9.96 -12.38
C GLU A 93 5.97 9.07 -11.41
N VAL A 94 5.47 9.66 -10.32
CA VAL A 94 4.70 8.94 -9.29
C VAL A 94 3.42 8.32 -9.88
N SER A 95 2.66 9.08 -10.66
CA SER A 95 1.42 8.60 -11.29
C SER A 95 1.67 7.45 -12.26
N ASN A 96 2.73 7.52 -13.08
CA ASN A 96 3.13 6.42 -13.95
C ASN A 96 3.50 5.15 -13.15
N ARG A 97 4.17 5.32 -12.02
CA ARG A 97 4.52 4.20 -11.14
C ARG A 97 3.31 3.60 -10.44
N LEU A 98 2.36 4.44 -10.01
CA LEU A 98 1.09 4.02 -9.45
C LEU A 98 0.30 3.14 -10.44
N ILE A 99 0.21 3.56 -11.71
CA ILE A 99 -0.43 2.77 -12.78
C ILE A 99 0.30 1.44 -12.99
N ARG A 100 1.65 1.45 -13.08
CA ARG A 100 2.46 0.21 -13.21
C ARG A 100 2.32 -0.72 -12.01
N ALA A 101 2.09 -0.17 -10.82
CA ALA A 101 1.82 -0.95 -9.61
C ALA A 101 0.46 -1.65 -9.65
N GLY A 102 -0.45 -1.24 -10.54
CA GLY A 102 -1.76 -1.85 -10.76
C GLY A 102 -2.94 -0.96 -10.37
N PHE A 103 -2.72 0.35 -10.19
CA PHE A 103 -3.82 1.29 -9.99
C PHE A 103 -4.70 1.36 -11.23
N ASP A 104 -5.98 1.03 -11.05
CA ASP A 104 -6.99 1.17 -12.09
C ASP A 104 -7.52 2.61 -12.13
N SER A 105 -7.40 3.26 -13.29
CA SER A 105 -7.87 4.63 -13.51
C SER A 105 -9.25 4.70 -14.15
N LYS A 106 -9.93 3.56 -14.34
CA LYS A 106 -11.22 3.45 -15.04
C LYS A 106 -12.39 3.17 -14.11
#